data_AF-A0A521LDL1-F1
#
_entry.id   AF-A0A521LDL1-F1
#
_cell.length_a   1.000
_cell.length_b   1.000
_cell.length_c   1.000
_cell.angle_alpha   90.00
_cell.angle_beta   90.00
_cell.angle_gamma   90.00
#
_symmetry.space_group_name_H-M   'P 1'
#
loop_
_entity.id
_entity.type
_entity.pdbx_description
1 polymer ?
#
loop_
_entity_poly.entity_id
_entity_poly.type
_entity_poly.pdbx_seq_one_letter_code
_entity_poly.pdbx_strand_id
1 'polypeptide(L)'
;MLAPRARPDIVAGIARDFDRLAQHGGLAARLRICHFLAQAAHETDGFRTLEEYGGAAYFLRYEGRADLGNSQAGDGVRYHGRGIFQLTGRANYRRFGRILGIDLEADPERAKEPAVSLAVAFAYWKDRELDAAADADDVVAVTRLINGGRNGLAERTRYLARAKTIWP
;
A
#
# COMPACT_ATOMS: atom_id res chain seq x y z
N MET A 1 17.91 0.10 10.03
CA MET A 1 17.15 -0.40 8.86
C MET A 1 15.85 -1.07 9.32
N LEU A 2 14.73 -0.77 8.66
CA LEU A 2 13.39 -1.27 9.04
C LEU A 2 13.16 -2.73 8.59
N ALA A 3 13.49 -3.05 7.35
CA ALA A 3 13.35 -4.39 6.76
C ALA A 3 14.71 -4.85 6.16
N PRO A 4 15.46 -5.73 6.84
CA PRO A 4 16.82 -6.12 6.42
C PRO A 4 16.91 -6.88 5.08
N ARG A 5 15.81 -7.50 4.64
CA ARG A 5 15.74 -8.28 3.39
C ARG A 5 15.06 -7.52 2.25
N ALA A 6 14.86 -6.22 2.41
CA ALA A 6 14.21 -5.39 1.41
C ALA A 6 15.00 -5.36 0.11
N ARG A 7 14.29 -5.26 -1.02
CA ARG A 7 14.91 -5.11 -2.32
C ARG A 7 15.45 -3.67 -2.49
N PRO A 8 16.75 -3.48 -2.79
CA PRO A 8 17.35 -2.15 -2.84
C PRO A 8 16.67 -1.21 -3.85
N ASP A 9 16.25 -1.72 -5.00
CA ASP A 9 15.56 -0.95 -6.05
C ASP A 9 14.20 -0.42 -5.58
N ILE A 10 13.42 -1.24 -4.88
CA ILE A 10 12.13 -0.85 -4.30
C ILE A 10 12.34 0.23 -3.23
N VAL A 11 13.26 -0.01 -2.29
CA VAL A 11 13.52 0.93 -1.19
C VAL A 11 14.06 2.25 -1.71
N ALA A 12 15.02 2.24 -2.63
CA ALA A 12 15.58 3.45 -3.22
C ALA A 12 14.52 4.24 -4.00
N GLY A 13 13.63 3.56 -4.71
CA GLY A 13 12.51 4.19 -5.40
C GLY A 13 11.51 4.86 -4.46
N ILE A 14 11.12 4.18 -3.37
CA ILE A 14 10.23 4.74 -2.34
C ILE A 14 10.90 5.93 -1.64
N ALA A 15 12.15 5.76 -1.22
CA ALA A 15 12.87 6.78 -0.45
C ALA A 15 13.08 8.08 -1.23
N ARG A 16 13.29 8.00 -2.55
CA ARG A 16 13.48 9.17 -3.43
C ARG A 16 12.34 10.17 -3.35
N ASP A 17 11.11 9.68 -3.26
CA ASP A 17 9.90 10.50 -3.32
C ASP A 17 9.19 10.63 -1.95
N PHE A 18 9.67 9.91 -0.92
CA PHE A 18 9.00 9.82 0.37
C PHE A 18 8.78 11.17 1.03
N ASP A 19 9.84 11.95 1.25
CA ASP A 19 9.73 13.22 1.99
C ASP A 19 8.81 14.21 1.27
N ARG A 20 8.96 14.31 -0.06
CA ARG A 20 8.14 15.17 -0.91
C ARG A 20 6.66 14.79 -0.80
N LEU A 21 6.34 13.51 -0.93
CA LEU A 21 4.96 13.04 -0.94
C LEU A 21 4.35 13.00 0.48
N ALA A 22 5.13 12.69 1.52
CA ALA A 22 4.67 12.67 2.90
C ALA A 22 4.26 14.07 3.41
N GLN A 23 4.99 15.11 2.99
CA GLN A 23 4.64 16.50 3.30
C GLN A 23 3.30 16.91 2.68
N HIS A 24 3.05 16.53 1.41
CA HIS A 24 1.80 16.87 0.72
C HIS A 24 0.61 16.02 1.24
N GLY A 25 0.89 14.84 1.80
CA GLY A 25 -0.11 13.92 2.33
C GLY A 25 -0.49 14.12 3.80
N GLY A 26 0.13 15.07 4.52
CA GLY A 26 -0.12 15.25 5.96
C GLY A 26 0.47 14.16 6.86
N LEU A 27 1.35 13.31 6.32
CA LEU A 27 2.00 12.21 7.04
C LEU A 27 3.28 12.63 7.77
N ALA A 28 3.66 13.91 7.76
CA ALA A 28 4.92 14.39 8.31
C ALA A 28 5.06 14.21 9.84
N ALA A 29 3.96 13.96 10.56
CA ALA A 29 4.03 13.64 11.98
C ALA A 29 4.75 12.30 12.19
N ARG A 30 5.72 12.27 13.11
CA ARG A 30 6.58 11.11 13.39
C ARG A 30 5.81 9.79 13.53
N LEU A 31 4.74 9.77 14.32
CA LEU A 31 3.96 8.56 14.55
C LEU A 31 3.28 8.08 13.26
N ARG A 32 2.75 9.00 12.46
CA ARG A 32 2.15 8.68 11.16
C ARG A 32 3.15 8.04 10.20
N ILE A 33 4.39 8.58 10.12
CA ILE A 33 5.48 7.95 9.35
C ILE A 33 5.75 6.53 9.86
N CYS A 34 5.90 6.37 11.18
CA CYS A 34 6.23 5.08 11.77
C CYS A 34 5.13 4.03 11.52
N HIS A 35 3.85 4.40 11.68
CA HIS A 35 2.72 3.51 11.39
C HIS A 35 2.63 3.20 9.91
N PHE A 36 2.69 4.21 9.03
CA PHE A 36 2.66 4.00 7.58
C PHE A 36 3.74 3.01 7.14
N LEU A 37 5.00 3.24 7.53
CA LEU A 37 6.11 2.38 7.13
C LEU A 37 6.02 0.97 7.73
N ALA A 38 5.48 0.84 8.95
CA ALA A 38 5.29 -0.47 9.56
C ALA A 38 4.23 -1.32 8.84
N GLN A 39 3.12 -0.68 8.46
CA GLN A 39 2.06 -1.32 7.68
C GLN A 39 2.58 -1.64 6.27
N ALA A 40 3.24 -0.69 5.61
CA ALA A 40 3.84 -0.88 4.30
C ALA A 40 4.84 -2.02 4.26
N ALA A 41 5.70 -2.13 5.28
CA ALA A 41 6.64 -3.23 5.41
C ALA A 41 5.92 -4.59 5.48
N HIS A 42 4.85 -4.70 6.25
CA HIS A 42 4.09 -5.95 6.32
C HIS A 42 3.42 -6.31 4.98
N GLU A 43 2.74 -5.35 4.35
CA GLU A 43 1.96 -5.57 3.12
C GLU A 43 2.82 -5.89 1.88
N THR A 44 4.11 -5.50 1.92
CA THR A 44 5.07 -5.70 0.83
C THR A 44 6.07 -6.82 1.08
N ASP A 45 5.80 -7.64 2.10
CA ASP A 45 6.70 -8.71 2.53
C ASP A 45 8.13 -8.20 2.86
N GLY A 46 8.17 -7.07 3.58
CA GLY A 46 9.38 -6.35 3.95
C GLY A 46 10.00 -5.56 2.80
N PHE A 47 9.18 -4.92 1.95
CA PHE A 47 9.59 -4.23 0.72
C PHE A 47 10.33 -5.15 -0.26
N ARG A 48 9.89 -6.41 -0.36
CA ARG A 48 10.41 -7.39 -1.33
C ARG A 48 9.59 -7.42 -2.62
N THR A 49 8.36 -6.95 -2.58
CA THR A 49 7.49 -6.87 -3.76
C THR A 49 6.55 -5.68 -3.68
N LEU A 50 6.13 -5.19 -4.84
CA LEU A 50 5.00 -4.27 -5.01
C LEU A 50 3.93 -4.90 -5.91
N GLU A 51 3.91 -6.21 -6.00
CA GLU A 51 3.02 -7.00 -6.84
C GLU A 51 2.62 -8.25 -6.06
N GLU A 52 1.33 -8.56 -6.08
CA GLU A 52 0.80 -9.77 -5.47
C GLU A 52 1.51 -10.99 -6.06
N TYR A 53 1.91 -11.94 -5.22
CA TYR A 53 2.48 -13.18 -5.71
C TYR A 53 1.40 -14.02 -6.39
N GLY A 54 1.65 -14.44 -7.63
CA GLY A 54 0.74 -15.31 -8.36
C GLY A 54 0.98 -15.28 -9.85
N GLY A 55 0.26 -16.15 -10.55
CA GLY A 55 0.17 -16.14 -12.02
C GLY A 55 -1.28 -15.97 -12.45
N ALA A 56 -1.51 -15.92 -13.76
CA ALA A 56 -2.83 -15.72 -14.35
C ALA A 56 -3.90 -16.64 -13.74
N ALA A 57 -3.60 -17.94 -13.58
CA ALA A 57 -4.53 -18.91 -13.00
C ALA A 57 -4.95 -18.57 -11.56
N TYR A 58 -4.03 -18.05 -10.75
CA TYR A 58 -4.34 -17.63 -9.38
C TYR A 58 -5.19 -16.36 -9.36
N PHE A 59 -4.90 -15.40 -10.24
CA PHE A 59 -5.63 -14.12 -10.30
C PHE A 59 -7.03 -14.22 -10.93
N LEU A 60 -7.38 -15.35 -11.56
CA LEU A 60 -8.77 -15.64 -11.98
C LEU A 60 -9.77 -15.60 -10.80
N ARG A 61 -9.29 -15.70 -9.54
CA ARG A 61 -10.14 -15.49 -8.35
C ARG A 61 -10.78 -14.10 -8.27
N TYR A 62 -10.24 -13.12 -8.98
CA TYR A 62 -10.77 -11.76 -9.06
C TYR A 62 -11.72 -11.56 -10.26
N GLU A 63 -11.80 -12.52 -11.18
CA GLU A 63 -12.62 -12.43 -12.39
C GLU A 63 -14.10 -12.32 -12.03
N GLY A 64 -14.84 -11.41 -12.67
CA GLY A 64 -16.27 -11.21 -12.45
C GLY A 64 -16.66 -10.67 -11.07
N ARG A 65 -15.71 -10.32 -10.20
CA ARG A 65 -15.96 -9.75 -8.86
C ARG A 65 -16.59 -8.36 -8.99
N ALA A 66 -17.90 -8.28 -8.78
CA ALA A 66 -18.68 -7.05 -8.89
C ALA A 66 -18.23 -5.97 -7.89
N ASP A 67 -17.86 -6.35 -6.66
CA ASP A 67 -17.36 -5.43 -5.64
C ASP A 67 -15.98 -4.82 -5.99
N LEU A 68 -15.22 -5.48 -6.87
CA LEU A 68 -13.97 -4.97 -7.43
C LEU A 68 -14.17 -4.18 -8.74
N GLY A 69 -15.41 -4.14 -9.23
CA GLY A 69 -15.76 -3.59 -10.54
C GLY A 69 -15.16 -4.35 -11.72
N ASN A 70 -14.79 -5.61 -11.52
CA ASN A 70 -14.24 -6.48 -12.56
C ASN A 70 -15.40 -7.04 -13.39
N SER A 71 -15.82 -6.29 -14.40
CA SER A 71 -17.00 -6.58 -15.22
C SER A 71 -16.66 -7.00 -16.65
N GLN A 72 -15.39 -6.94 -17.05
CA GLN A 72 -14.92 -7.34 -18.38
C GLN A 72 -14.06 -8.60 -18.28
N ALA A 73 -14.13 -9.45 -19.31
CA ALA A 73 -13.31 -10.64 -19.38
C ALA A 73 -11.81 -10.30 -19.30
N GLY A 74 -11.10 -10.94 -18.38
CA GLY A 74 -9.67 -10.73 -18.13
C GLY A 74 -9.37 -9.68 -17.06
N ASP A 75 -10.38 -9.04 -16.48
CA ASP A 75 -10.20 -8.04 -15.43
C ASP A 75 -9.51 -8.61 -14.20
N GLY A 76 -9.78 -9.87 -13.85
CA GLY A 76 -9.22 -10.48 -12.66
C GLY A 76 -7.69 -10.53 -12.71
N VAL A 77 -7.15 -10.95 -13.85
CA VAL A 77 -5.69 -10.99 -14.08
C VAL A 77 -5.12 -9.58 -14.28
N ARG A 78 -5.82 -8.73 -15.04
CA ARG A 78 -5.34 -7.39 -15.39
C ARG A 78 -5.21 -6.48 -14.15
N TYR A 79 -6.19 -6.52 -13.25
CA TYR A 79 -6.29 -5.67 -12.06
C TYR A 79 -6.06 -6.45 -10.76
N HIS A 80 -5.10 -7.36 -10.75
CA HIS A 80 -4.64 -8.02 -9.52
C HIS A 80 -3.90 -7.06 -8.58
N GLY A 81 -3.55 -7.50 -7.37
CA GLY A 81 -2.95 -6.65 -6.35
C GLY A 81 -1.59 -6.08 -6.76
N ARG A 82 -1.47 -4.75 -6.75
CA ARG A 82 -0.19 -4.04 -6.92
C ARG A 82 -0.03 -2.90 -5.93
N GLY A 83 1.21 -2.51 -5.71
CA GLY A 83 1.62 -1.45 -4.81
C GLY A 83 1.63 -1.84 -3.33
N ILE A 84 2.01 -0.86 -2.49
CA ILE A 84 2.24 -1.04 -1.05
C ILE A 84 1.00 -1.58 -0.32
N PHE A 85 -0.20 -1.11 -0.66
CA PHE A 85 -1.46 -1.55 -0.02
C PHE A 85 -2.36 -2.36 -0.95
N GLN A 86 -1.77 -3.14 -1.86
CA GLN A 86 -2.44 -4.13 -2.70
C GLN A 86 -3.72 -3.58 -3.39
N LEU A 87 -3.52 -2.59 -4.27
CA LEU A 87 -4.58 -2.05 -5.11
C LEU A 87 -5.08 -3.16 -6.05
N THR A 88 -6.33 -3.59 -5.85
CA THR A 88 -6.95 -4.71 -6.58
C THR A 88 -8.31 -4.29 -7.13
N GLY A 89 -8.62 -4.68 -8.37
CA GLY A 89 -9.92 -4.47 -9.01
C GLY A 89 -10.00 -3.21 -9.87
N ARG A 90 -10.60 -3.33 -11.06
CA ARG A 90 -10.74 -2.26 -12.05
C ARG A 90 -11.29 -0.97 -11.45
N ALA A 91 -12.29 -1.07 -10.57
CA ALA A 91 -12.89 0.11 -9.93
C ALA A 91 -11.87 0.89 -9.09
N ASN A 92 -11.00 0.18 -8.37
CA ASN A 92 -9.98 0.81 -7.53
C ASN A 92 -8.85 1.42 -8.35
N TYR A 93 -8.38 0.73 -9.40
CA TYR A 93 -7.42 1.29 -10.35
C TYR A 93 -7.93 2.60 -10.97
N ARG A 94 -9.16 2.60 -11.49
CA ARG A 94 -9.81 3.81 -12.01
C ARG A 94 -9.90 4.92 -10.96
N ARG A 95 -10.35 4.59 -9.75
CA ARG A 95 -10.58 5.58 -8.68
C ARG A 95 -9.29 6.24 -8.23
N PHE A 96 -8.30 5.45 -7.85
CA PHE A 96 -7.01 5.98 -7.39
C PHE A 96 -6.22 6.62 -8.53
N GLY A 97 -6.36 6.11 -9.75
CA GLY A 97 -5.83 6.78 -10.93
C GLY A 97 -6.35 8.21 -11.09
N ARG A 98 -7.67 8.41 -10.95
CA ARG A 98 -8.28 9.75 -10.99
C ARG A 98 -7.80 10.66 -9.84
N ILE A 99 -7.69 10.13 -8.63
CA ILE A 99 -7.17 10.90 -7.47
C ILE A 99 -5.76 11.42 -7.74
N LEU A 100 -4.93 10.62 -8.40
CA LEU A 100 -3.52 10.95 -8.66
C LEU A 100 -3.28 11.64 -10.00
N GLY A 101 -4.30 11.73 -10.88
CA GLY A 101 -4.11 12.19 -12.26
C GLY A 101 -3.27 11.24 -13.11
N ILE A 102 -3.30 9.94 -12.81
CA ILE A 102 -2.54 8.88 -13.50
C ILE A 102 -3.54 7.86 -14.04
N ASP A 103 -3.52 7.54 -15.34
CA ASP A 103 -4.46 6.57 -15.90
C ASP A 103 -4.06 5.11 -15.58
N LEU A 104 -4.32 4.71 -14.34
CA LEU A 104 -4.05 3.35 -13.86
C LEU A 104 -5.05 2.31 -14.39
N GLU A 105 -6.19 2.72 -14.95
CA GLU A 105 -7.10 1.77 -15.58
C GLU A 105 -6.57 1.34 -16.97
N ALA A 106 -6.11 2.31 -17.76
CA ALA A 106 -5.46 2.03 -19.04
C ALA A 106 -4.11 1.33 -18.87
N ASP A 107 -3.34 1.72 -17.84
CA ASP A 107 -2.00 1.17 -17.57
C ASP A 107 -1.83 0.71 -16.10
N PRO A 108 -2.37 -0.47 -15.74
CA PRO A 108 -2.35 -0.96 -14.35
C PRO A 108 -0.95 -1.37 -13.87
N GLU A 109 -0.01 -1.66 -14.77
CA GLU A 109 1.36 -2.01 -14.40
C GLU A 109 2.07 -0.86 -13.68
N ARG A 110 1.68 0.38 -13.95
CA ARG A 110 2.26 1.54 -13.26
C ARG A 110 2.04 1.51 -11.75
N ALA A 111 1.00 0.83 -11.26
CA ALA A 111 0.73 0.74 -9.83
C ALA A 111 1.83 0.03 -9.02
N LYS A 112 2.72 -0.76 -9.66
CA LYS A 112 3.91 -1.35 -9.01
C LYS A 112 5.19 -0.55 -9.18
N GLU A 113 5.18 0.56 -9.93
CA GLU A 113 6.30 1.50 -9.94
C GLU A 113 6.45 2.13 -8.55
N PRO A 114 7.66 2.21 -7.95
CA PRO A 114 7.82 2.65 -6.56
C PRO A 114 7.17 4.00 -6.23
N ALA A 115 7.33 5.00 -7.08
CA ALA A 115 6.77 6.34 -6.86
C ALA A 115 5.24 6.37 -6.96
N VAL A 116 4.68 5.67 -7.95
CA VAL A 116 3.22 5.58 -8.16
C VAL A 116 2.58 4.74 -7.04
N SER A 117 3.19 3.61 -6.69
CA SER A 117 2.81 2.77 -5.57
C SER A 117 2.75 3.54 -4.25
N LEU A 118 3.77 4.36 -3.98
CA LEU A 118 3.81 5.23 -2.80
C LEU A 118 2.69 6.29 -2.83
N ALA A 119 2.46 6.93 -3.98
CA ALA A 119 1.39 7.91 -4.13
C ALA A 119 0.00 7.27 -3.93
N VAL A 120 -0.24 6.09 -4.49
CA VAL A 120 -1.47 5.30 -4.24
C VAL A 120 -1.61 4.98 -2.77
N ALA A 121 -0.54 4.56 -2.10
CA ALA A 121 -0.57 4.22 -0.68
C ALA A 121 -0.92 5.41 0.21
N PHE A 122 -0.41 6.61 -0.09
CA PHE A 122 -0.78 7.82 0.62
C PHE A 122 -2.22 8.26 0.34
N ALA A 123 -2.68 8.17 -0.91
CA ALA A 123 -4.08 8.40 -1.23
C ALA A 123 -5.00 7.43 -0.48
N TYR A 124 -4.64 6.14 -0.45
CA TYR A 124 -5.37 5.10 0.28
C TYR A 124 -5.37 5.39 1.79
N TRP A 125 -4.23 5.81 2.33
CA TRP A 125 -4.10 6.12 3.75
C TRP A 125 -5.05 7.23 4.18
N LYS A 126 -5.09 8.31 3.38
CA LYS A 126 -5.97 9.45 3.59
C LYS A 126 -7.44 9.07 3.43
N ASP A 127 -7.75 8.27 2.40
CA ASP A 127 -9.11 7.80 2.12
C ASP A 127 -9.71 6.95 3.25
N ARG A 128 -8.86 6.27 4.02
CA ARG A 128 -9.24 5.47 5.19
C ARG A 128 -9.17 6.22 6.52
N GLU A 129 -8.89 7.52 6.49
CA GLU A 129 -8.84 8.40 7.67
C GLU A 129 -7.91 7.85 8.78
N LEU A 130 -6.78 7.24 8.41
CA LEU A 130 -5.88 6.53 9.31
C LEU A 130 -5.10 7.42 10.29
N ASP A 131 -5.07 8.73 10.03
CA ASP A 131 -4.30 9.71 10.78
C ASP A 131 -4.62 9.68 12.28
N ALA A 132 -5.90 9.72 12.65
CA ALA A 132 -6.31 9.75 14.05
C ALA A 132 -5.87 8.50 14.83
N ALA A 133 -5.95 7.33 14.19
CA ALA A 133 -5.50 6.08 14.79
C ALA A 133 -3.98 6.03 14.94
N ALA A 134 -3.24 6.53 13.95
CA ALA A 134 -1.79 6.60 14.02
C ALA A 134 -1.29 7.63 15.05
N ASP A 135 -1.97 8.77 15.18
CA ASP A 135 -1.67 9.81 16.19
C ASP A 135 -1.92 9.32 17.62
N ALA A 136 -2.96 8.49 17.80
CA ALA A 136 -3.24 7.79 19.07
C ALA A 136 -2.30 6.60 19.31
N ASP A 137 -1.36 6.34 18.40
CA ASP A 137 -0.43 5.22 18.42
C ASP A 137 -1.11 3.83 18.44
N ASP A 138 -2.34 3.75 17.90
CA ASP A 138 -3.18 2.54 17.93
C ASP A 138 -2.93 1.65 16.70
N VAL A 139 -1.92 0.79 16.81
CA VAL A 139 -1.58 -0.17 15.75
C VAL A 139 -2.73 -1.15 15.44
N VAL A 140 -3.62 -1.42 16.40
CA VAL A 140 -4.74 -2.33 16.19
C VAL A 140 -5.81 -1.67 15.33
N ALA A 141 -6.15 -0.41 15.60
CA ALA A 141 -7.06 0.37 14.79
C ALA A 141 -6.52 0.59 13.37
N VAL A 142 -5.25 1.00 13.24
CA VAL A 142 -4.60 1.15 11.93
C VAL A 142 -4.65 -0.16 11.13
N THR A 143 -4.32 -1.29 11.76
CA THR A 143 -4.34 -2.60 11.10
C THR A 143 -5.74 -2.94 10.60
N ARG A 144 -6.78 -2.73 11.42
CA ARG A 144 -8.18 -3.01 11.05
C ARG A 144 -8.65 -2.17 9.87
N LEU A 145 -8.28 -0.89 9.85
CA LEU A 145 -8.68 0.03 8.79
C LEU A 145 -8.04 -0.33 7.44
N ILE A 146 -6.84 -0.91 7.45
CA ILE A 146 -6.13 -1.37 6.24
C ILE A 146 -6.64 -2.74 5.77
N ASN A 147 -6.71 -3.74 6.65
CA ASN A 147 -6.95 -5.13 6.25
C ASN A 147 -8.34 -5.69 6.61
N GLY A 148 -9.21 -4.89 7.23
CA GLY A 148 -10.54 -5.31 7.69
C GLY A 148 -10.54 -6.21 8.94
N GLY A 149 -9.39 -6.40 9.61
CA GLY A 149 -9.22 -7.34 10.71
C GLY A 149 -7.93 -7.15 11.52
N ARG A 150 -7.33 -8.24 12.00
CA ARG A 150 -6.08 -8.21 12.80
C ARG A 150 -4.96 -9.06 12.18
N ASN A 151 -5.07 -9.35 10.89
CA ASN A 151 -4.11 -10.20 10.18
C ASN A 151 -2.70 -9.57 10.25
N GLY A 152 -1.72 -10.36 10.67
CA GLY A 152 -0.34 -9.91 10.78
C GLY A 152 -0.04 -8.91 11.91
N LEU A 153 -0.97 -8.67 12.83
CA LEU A 153 -0.82 -7.65 13.88
C LEU A 153 0.49 -7.76 14.66
N ALA A 154 0.91 -8.98 15.04
CA ALA A 154 2.15 -9.19 15.77
C ALA A 154 3.39 -8.71 14.99
N GLU A 155 3.41 -8.90 13.68
CA GLU A 155 4.51 -8.45 12.82
C GLU A 155 4.45 -6.92 12.60
N ARG A 156 3.26 -6.37 12.34
CA ARG A 156 3.03 -4.93 12.21
C ARG A 156 3.51 -4.18 13.47
N THR A 157 3.23 -4.71 14.66
CA THR A 157 3.72 -4.17 15.94
C THR A 157 5.25 -4.20 16.03
N ARG A 158 5.90 -5.28 15.58
CA ARG A 158 7.37 -5.36 15.55
C ARG A 158 7.97 -4.33 14.60
N TYR A 159 7.41 -4.18 13.40
CA TYR A 159 7.85 -3.14 12.48
C TYR A 159 7.64 -1.74 13.05
N LEU A 160 6.51 -1.49 13.72
CA LEU A 160 6.23 -0.19 14.35
C LEU A 160 7.25 0.13 15.44
N ALA A 161 7.53 -0.82 16.33
CA ALA A 161 8.55 -0.66 17.36
C ALA A 161 9.91 -0.34 16.74
N ARG A 162 10.29 -1.05 15.66
CA ARG A 162 11.53 -0.80 14.93
C ARG A 162 11.54 0.58 14.25
N ALA A 163 10.44 0.99 13.60
CA ALA A 163 10.33 2.28 12.94
C ALA A 163 10.55 3.43 13.93
N LYS A 164 9.95 3.37 15.12
CA LYS A 164 10.13 4.38 16.18
C LYS A 164 11.58 4.53 16.66
N THR A 165 12.45 3.53 16.46
CA THR A 165 13.89 3.63 16.76
C THR A 165 14.70 4.29 15.64
N ILE A 166 14.17 4.32 14.41
CA ILE A 166 14.84 4.85 13.22
C ILE A 166 14.45 6.31 13.00
N TRP A 167 13.18 6.63 13.24
CA TRP A 167 12.62 7.99 13.18
C TRP A 167 12.32 8.45 14.61
N PRO A 168 13.32 8.98 15.34
CA PRO A 168 13.17 9.42 16.73
C PRO A 168 12.28 10.66 16.88
#